data_AF-A0A3D2RSG0-F1
#
_entry.id   AF-A0A3D2RSG0-F1
#
_cell.length_a   1.000
_cell.length_b   1.000
_cell.length_c   1.000
_cell.angle_alpha   90.00
_cell.angle_beta   90.00
_cell.angle_gamma   90.00
#
_symmetry.space_group_name_H-M   'P 1'
#
loop_
_entity.id
_entity.type
_entity.pdbx_description
1 polymer ?
#
loop_
_entity_poly.entity_id
_entity_poly.type
_entity_poly.pdbx_seq_one_letter_code
_entity_poly.pdbx_strand_id
1 'polypeptide(L)'
;MRKEPNSSSEDISSNSENFLDNSPIDENSPSSGLADDHLRHTISELKIELDVAEEIKQDLENTRQKIDQLNRQIQTARNETEEAQSELDLLQMEEARVKAELEVIRSERVRVEGAIRQIRPQIDQLTQEGGRAKEELKESHRQLQTAKNARDKEKSELEKIKQALYATVALEAQIQAEIESSRVALAKDRLQTQEIQDRLKDGHKKLEAIRSEVSQAHLELQGARVEEAKIKAELIVGREREPHESVDQRNLERDREGGTQDDEMQSSSLSLIKRIVHSDLDLIMESPEIPSKLVKKVEIEENLDDPVSASVDATANVVESVADQEKGVAQKDGDIKALSQRLGYDKIYELADAGHEIDEISYATNITKGQIKLLLRMRDLKEEA
;
A
#
# COMPACT_ATOMS: atom_id res chain seq x y z
N MET A 1 -53.55 -33.01 -80.25
CA MET A 1 -54.46 -34.14 -80.58
C MET A 1 -55.89 -33.63 -80.60
N ARG A 2 -56.71 -34.15 -81.54
CA ARG A 2 -58.10 -33.82 -81.90
C ARG A 2 -58.19 -32.72 -82.99
N LYS A 3 -58.19 -33.11 -84.26
CA LYS A 3 -59.26 -33.69 -85.11
C LYS A 3 -60.12 -32.58 -85.74
N GLU A 4 -59.87 -32.34 -87.02
CA GLU A 4 -60.83 -31.80 -87.99
C GLU A 4 -62.12 -32.64 -88.05
N PRO A 5 -63.16 -32.14 -88.76
CA PRO A 5 -63.32 -32.67 -90.11
C PRO A 5 -63.71 -31.65 -91.20
N ASN A 6 -63.24 -32.02 -92.39
CA ASN A 6 -63.59 -31.67 -93.76
C ASN A 6 -65.09 -31.75 -94.17
N SER A 7 -65.33 -31.22 -95.38
CA SER A 7 -66.38 -31.54 -96.38
C SER A 7 -67.60 -30.59 -96.38
N SER A 8 -68.16 -30.08 -97.49
CA SER A 8 -68.17 -30.36 -98.95
C SER A 8 -68.71 -29.09 -99.66
N SER A 9 -68.17 -28.57 -100.78
CA SER A 9 -68.31 -29.04 -102.18
C SER A 9 -69.75 -29.32 -102.60
N GLU A 10 -70.34 -28.43 -103.40
CA GLU A 10 -71.21 -28.79 -104.53
C GLU A 10 -71.49 -27.56 -105.42
N ASP A 11 -70.67 -27.44 -106.47
CA ASP A 11 -70.98 -26.73 -107.70
C ASP A 11 -72.11 -27.48 -108.43
N ILE A 12 -73.17 -26.79 -108.84
CA ILE A 12 -74.07 -27.30 -109.88
C ILE A 12 -74.36 -26.19 -110.89
N SER A 13 -73.48 -26.16 -111.88
CA SER A 13 -73.73 -25.64 -113.22
C SER A 13 -74.76 -26.52 -113.91
N SER A 14 -75.78 -25.94 -114.53
CA SER A 14 -76.53 -26.58 -115.62
C SER A 14 -77.20 -25.54 -116.51
N ASN A 15 -76.59 -25.36 -117.68
CA ASN A 15 -77.21 -24.91 -118.91
C ASN A 15 -78.42 -25.76 -119.28
N SER A 16 -79.50 -25.14 -119.75
CA SER A 16 -80.40 -25.71 -120.77
C SER A 16 -80.98 -24.54 -121.56
N GLU A 17 -80.40 -24.23 -122.72
CA GLU A 17 -80.90 -24.66 -124.04
C GLU A 17 -82.17 -23.94 -124.47
N ASN A 18 -81.94 -23.05 -125.44
CA ASN A 18 -82.89 -22.36 -126.29
C ASN A 18 -83.77 -23.37 -127.04
N PHE A 19 -85.08 -23.19 -126.97
CA PHE A 19 -86.01 -23.68 -127.99
C PHE A 19 -86.77 -22.49 -128.56
N LEU A 20 -86.42 -22.15 -129.81
CA LEU A 20 -87.08 -21.18 -130.66
C LEU A 20 -88.42 -21.77 -131.11
N ASP A 21 -89.52 -21.08 -130.85
CA ASP A 21 -90.76 -21.27 -131.58
C ASP A 21 -91.16 -19.94 -132.25
N ASN A 22 -91.18 -19.97 -133.58
CA ASN A 22 -91.49 -18.85 -134.45
C ASN A 22 -92.98 -18.90 -134.79
N SER A 23 -93.75 -17.90 -134.38
CA SER A 23 -95.06 -17.59 -134.98
C SER A 23 -95.03 -16.17 -135.54
N PRO A 24 -95.47 -15.94 -136.80
CA PRO A 24 -95.36 -14.65 -137.45
C PRO A 24 -96.62 -13.79 -137.25
N ILE A 25 -96.41 -12.47 -137.29
CA ILE A 25 -97.39 -11.41 -137.58
C ILE A 25 -98.39 -11.07 -136.46
N ASP A 26 -98.23 -9.89 -135.85
CA ASP A 26 -99.16 -8.77 -136.12
C ASP A 26 -98.55 -7.43 -135.65
N GLU A 27 -97.99 -6.67 -136.59
CA GLU A 27 -97.66 -5.25 -136.40
C GLU A 27 -98.96 -4.44 -136.52
N ASN A 28 -99.73 -4.37 -135.43
CA ASN A 28 -100.56 -3.21 -135.06
C ASN A 28 -101.41 -3.57 -133.85
N SER A 29 -100.89 -3.29 -132.66
CA SER A 29 -101.72 -3.03 -131.50
C SER A 29 -101.05 -1.96 -130.64
N PRO A 30 -101.84 -0.99 -130.14
CA PRO A 30 -101.31 0.28 -129.68
C PRO A 30 -100.58 0.10 -128.36
N SER A 31 -99.43 0.76 -128.25
CA SER A 31 -98.76 1.20 -127.01
C SER A 31 -99.58 0.95 -125.74
N SER A 32 -99.33 -0.18 -125.08
CA SER A 32 -99.74 -0.41 -123.70
C SER A 32 -98.58 0.00 -122.80
N GLY A 33 -98.35 1.31 -122.65
CA GLY A 33 -97.36 1.87 -121.73
C GLY A 33 -97.47 1.29 -120.31
N LEU A 34 -98.65 0.80 -119.92
CA LEU A 34 -98.94 0.16 -118.64
C LEU A 34 -98.08 -1.07 -118.30
N ALA A 35 -97.64 -1.87 -119.28
CA ALA A 35 -96.85 -3.08 -119.01
C ALA A 35 -95.33 -2.77 -118.88
N ASP A 36 -94.81 -1.86 -119.71
CA ASP A 36 -93.43 -1.37 -119.61
C ASP A 36 -93.25 -0.47 -118.37
N ASP A 37 -94.27 0.34 -118.04
CA ASP A 37 -94.29 1.17 -116.82
C ASP A 37 -94.33 0.30 -115.55
N HIS A 38 -95.07 -0.82 -115.56
CA HIS A 38 -95.10 -1.73 -114.42
C HIS A 38 -93.74 -2.42 -114.21
N LEU A 39 -93.10 -2.90 -115.28
CA LEU A 39 -91.75 -3.48 -115.20
C LEU A 39 -90.70 -2.44 -114.76
N ARG A 40 -90.79 -1.20 -115.28
CA ARG A 40 -89.92 -0.08 -114.83
C ARG A 40 -90.13 0.25 -113.36
N HIS A 41 -91.37 0.18 -112.88
CA HIS A 41 -91.69 0.40 -111.47
C HIS A 41 -91.08 -0.69 -110.60
N THR A 42 -91.27 -1.97 -110.93
CA THR A 42 -90.69 -3.10 -110.19
C THR A 42 -89.16 -3.09 -110.21
N ILE A 43 -88.53 -2.73 -111.34
CA ILE A 43 -87.06 -2.58 -111.42
C ILE A 43 -86.59 -1.44 -110.51
N SER A 44 -87.33 -0.34 -110.45
CA SER A 44 -87.01 0.78 -109.56
C SER A 44 -87.16 0.40 -108.09
N GLU A 45 -88.22 -0.33 -107.74
CA GLU A 45 -88.44 -0.88 -106.39
C GLU A 45 -87.31 -1.84 -105.99
N LEU A 46 -86.96 -2.80 -106.85
CA LEU A 46 -85.85 -3.74 -106.61
C LEU A 46 -84.49 -3.03 -106.47
N LYS A 47 -84.28 -1.92 -107.18
CA LYS A 47 -83.07 -1.12 -107.04
C LYS A 47 -83.01 -0.40 -105.70
N ILE A 48 -84.14 0.16 -105.24
CA ILE A 48 -84.25 0.74 -103.90
C ILE A 48 -84.02 -0.33 -102.83
N GLU A 49 -84.61 -1.51 -103.00
CA GLU A 49 -84.39 -2.64 -102.09
C GLU A 49 -82.92 -3.11 -102.07
N LEU A 50 -82.24 -3.10 -103.22
CA LEU A 50 -80.81 -3.41 -103.31
C LEU A 50 -79.96 -2.35 -102.59
N ASP A 51 -80.24 -1.06 -102.80
CA ASP A 51 -79.54 0.04 -102.13
C ASP A 51 -79.72 -0.05 -100.60
N VAL A 52 -80.94 -0.36 -100.13
CA VAL A 52 -81.23 -0.61 -98.72
C VAL A 52 -80.50 -1.86 -98.21
N ALA A 53 -80.41 -2.93 -99.00
CA ALA A 53 -79.67 -4.13 -98.62
C ALA A 53 -78.16 -3.88 -98.51
N GLU A 54 -77.58 -3.03 -99.36
CA GLU A 54 -76.19 -2.59 -99.27
C GLU A 54 -75.94 -1.72 -98.04
N GLU A 55 -76.85 -0.81 -97.70
CA GLU A 55 -76.79 0.00 -96.47
C GLU A 55 -76.84 -0.90 -95.22
N ILE A 56 -77.78 -1.85 -95.17
CA ILE A 56 -77.87 -2.83 -94.07
C ILE A 56 -76.58 -3.65 -93.96
N LYS A 57 -75.97 -4.04 -95.09
CA LYS A 57 -74.70 -4.77 -95.10
C LYS A 57 -73.56 -3.92 -94.54
N GLN A 58 -73.50 -2.64 -94.88
CA GLN A 58 -72.51 -1.71 -94.37
C GLN A 58 -72.68 -1.48 -92.85
N ASP A 59 -73.91 -1.31 -92.39
CA ASP A 59 -74.22 -1.17 -90.96
C ASP A 59 -73.88 -2.43 -90.16
N LEU A 60 -74.11 -3.61 -90.75
CA LEU A 60 -73.74 -4.88 -90.16
C LEU A 60 -72.22 -5.03 -90.04
N GLU A 61 -71.46 -4.60 -91.06
CA GLU A 61 -70.00 -4.58 -91.01
C GLU A 61 -69.46 -3.58 -89.98
N ASN A 62 -70.02 -2.37 -89.92
CA ASN A 62 -69.68 -1.37 -88.90
C ASN A 62 -69.96 -1.89 -87.48
N THR A 63 -71.09 -2.57 -87.29
CA THR A 63 -71.47 -3.18 -86.01
C THR A 63 -70.49 -4.29 -85.63
N ARG A 64 -70.07 -5.13 -86.58
CA ARG A 64 -69.03 -6.16 -86.33
C ARG A 64 -67.71 -5.55 -85.90
N GLN A 65 -67.24 -4.51 -86.59
CA GLN A 65 -66.00 -3.82 -86.21
C GLN A 65 -66.09 -3.21 -84.81
N LYS A 66 -67.24 -2.64 -84.45
CA LYS A 66 -67.48 -2.12 -83.09
C LYS A 66 -67.49 -3.23 -82.04
N ILE A 67 -68.10 -4.38 -82.34
CA ILE A 67 -68.05 -5.57 -81.47
C ILE A 67 -66.60 -6.03 -81.27
N ASP A 68 -65.79 -6.09 -82.34
CA ASP A 68 -64.39 -6.49 -82.24
C ASP A 68 -63.53 -5.49 -81.45
N GLN A 69 -63.81 -4.19 -81.58
CA GLN A 69 -63.18 -3.17 -80.76
C GLN A 69 -63.54 -3.32 -79.28
N LEU A 70 -64.84 -3.50 -78.97
CA LEU A 70 -65.31 -3.70 -77.60
C LEU A 70 -64.73 -4.99 -76.99
N ASN A 71 -64.66 -6.09 -77.76
CA ASN A 71 -64.04 -7.33 -77.29
C ASN A 71 -62.56 -7.14 -76.94
N ARG A 72 -61.81 -6.38 -77.75
CA ARG A 72 -60.42 -6.01 -77.42
C ARG A 72 -60.33 -5.18 -76.15
N GLN A 73 -61.19 -4.17 -75.98
CA GLN A 73 -61.23 -3.35 -74.77
C GLN A 73 -61.57 -4.18 -73.53
N ILE A 74 -62.54 -5.11 -73.63
CA ILE A 74 -62.88 -6.05 -72.55
C ILE A 74 -61.69 -6.92 -72.20
N GLN A 75 -60.95 -7.42 -73.20
CA GLN A 75 -59.77 -8.25 -72.94
C GLN A 75 -58.65 -7.45 -72.26
N THR A 76 -58.40 -6.21 -72.69
CA THR A 76 -57.43 -5.32 -72.03
C THR A 76 -57.84 -5.05 -70.58
N ALA A 77 -59.10 -4.68 -70.32
CA ALA A 77 -59.59 -4.43 -68.98
C ALA A 77 -59.52 -5.66 -68.06
N ARG A 78 -59.73 -6.86 -68.61
CA ARG A 78 -59.54 -8.12 -67.87
C ARG A 78 -58.09 -8.34 -67.47
N ASN A 79 -57.16 -8.18 -68.41
CA ASN A 79 -55.74 -8.32 -68.12
C ASN A 79 -55.28 -7.29 -67.07
N GLU A 80 -55.70 -6.02 -67.19
CA GLU A 80 -55.40 -4.97 -66.20
C GLU A 80 -55.98 -5.31 -64.81
N THR A 81 -57.17 -5.92 -64.76
CA THR A 81 -57.78 -6.38 -63.50
C THR A 81 -57.00 -7.53 -62.87
N GLU A 82 -56.52 -8.48 -63.68
CA GLU A 82 -55.69 -9.60 -63.22
C GLU A 82 -54.32 -9.13 -62.71
N GLU A 83 -53.70 -8.16 -63.40
CA GLU A 83 -52.46 -7.50 -62.96
C GLU A 83 -52.67 -6.76 -61.62
N ALA A 84 -53.72 -5.94 -61.52
CA ALA A 84 -54.04 -5.22 -60.29
C ALA A 84 -54.34 -6.16 -59.11
N GLN A 85 -55.00 -7.31 -59.37
CA GLN A 85 -55.24 -8.32 -58.35
C GLN A 85 -53.93 -8.97 -57.89
N SER A 86 -53.02 -9.26 -58.82
CA SER A 86 -51.71 -9.83 -58.50
C SER A 86 -50.85 -8.85 -57.68
N GLU A 87 -50.87 -7.55 -58.01
CA GLU A 87 -50.22 -6.51 -57.22
C GLU A 87 -50.83 -6.39 -55.82
N LEU A 88 -52.16 -6.47 -55.70
CA LEU A 88 -52.84 -6.45 -54.41
C LEU A 88 -52.42 -7.62 -53.52
N ASP A 89 -52.34 -8.84 -54.08
CA ASP A 89 -51.91 -10.03 -53.35
C ASP A 89 -50.46 -9.90 -52.86
N LEU A 90 -49.55 -9.36 -53.70
CA LEU A 90 -48.16 -9.07 -53.30
C LEU A 90 -48.08 -8.04 -52.16
N LEU A 91 -48.87 -6.96 -52.25
CA LEU A 91 -48.91 -5.93 -51.21
C LEU A 91 -49.44 -6.49 -49.87
N GLN A 92 -50.43 -7.38 -49.90
CA GLN A 92 -50.94 -8.05 -48.70
C GLN A 92 -49.88 -8.94 -48.05
N MET A 93 -49.12 -9.68 -48.85
CA MET A 93 -48.00 -10.49 -48.34
C MET A 93 -46.93 -9.62 -47.68
N GLU A 94 -46.59 -8.50 -48.31
CA GLU A 94 -45.60 -7.55 -47.79
C GLU A 94 -46.10 -6.88 -46.50
N GLU A 95 -47.38 -6.49 -46.43
CA GLU A 95 -47.99 -5.97 -45.22
C GLU A 95 -47.92 -6.98 -44.06
N ALA A 96 -48.21 -8.26 -44.33
CA ALA A 96 -48.10 -9.33 -43.34
C ALA A 96 -46.65 -9.52 -42.87
N ARG A 97 -45.68 -9.47 -43.79
CA ARG A 97 -44.25 -9.55 -43.47
C ARG A 97 -43.82 -8.40 -42.54
N VAL A 98 -44.16 -7.16 -42.91
CA VAL A 98 -43.83 -5.97 -42.11
C VAL A 98 -44.48 -6.01 -40.73
N LYS A 99 -45.73 -6.47 -40.62
CA LYS A 99 -46.40 -6.66 -39.32
C LYS A 99 -45.68 -7.68 -38.44
N ALA A 100 -45.24 -8.80 -39.01
CA ALA A 100 -44.48 -9.80 -38.27
C ALA A 100 -43.14 -9.23 -37.77
N GLU A 101 -42.42 -8.50 -38.62
CA GLU A 101 -41.16 -7.85 -38.23
C GLU A 101 -41.35 -6.80 -37.13
N LEU A 102 -42.41 -5.99 -37.22
CA LEU A 102 -42.75 -5.02 -36.18
C LEU A 102 -43.01 -5.70 -34.83
N GLU A 103 -43.65 -6.86 -34.81
CA GLU A 103 -43.91 -7.59 -33.57
C GLU A 103 -42.62 -8.17 -32.96
N VAL A 104 -41.72 -8.69 -33.79
CA VAL A 104 -40.38 -9.12 -33.34
C VAL A 104 -39.63 -7.95 -32.72
N ILE A 105 -39.58 -6.79 -33.40
CA ILE A 105 -38.89 -5.59 -32.89
C ILE A 105 -39.51 -5.12 -31.56
N ARG A 106 -40.84 -5.14 -31.42
CA ARG A 106 -41.50 -4.80 -30.15
C ARG A 106 -41.10 -5.74 -29.03
N SER A 107 -41.10 -7.05 -29.29
CA SER A 107 -40.71 -8.05 -28.30
C SER A 107 -39.25 -7.88 -27.85
N GLU A 108 -38.35 -7.59 -28.80
CA GLU A 108 -36.95 -7.34 -28.50
C GLU A 108 -36.76 -6.05 -27.71
N ARG A 109 -37.48 -4.98 -28.07
CA ARG A 109 -37.47 -3.73 -27.30
C ARG A 109 -37.86 -3.96 -25.84
N VAL A 110 -38.94 -4.72 -25.58
CA VAL A 110 -39.38 -5.05 -24.20
C VAL A 110 -38.30 -5.84 -23.46
N ARG A 111 -37.66 -6.81 -24.13
CA ARG A 111 -36.56 -7.59 -23.56
C ARG A 111 -35.37 -6.71 -23.18
N VAL A 112 -34.95 -5.81 -24.07
CA VAL A 112 -33.84 -4.87 -23.83
C VAL A 112 -34.17 -3.91 -22.70
N GLU A 113 -35.38 -3.34 -22.68
CA GLU A 113 -35.84 -2.48 -21.59
C GLU A 113 -35.85 -3.24 -20.24
N GLY A 114 -36.25 -4.52 -20.24
CA GLY A 114 -36.17 -5.38 -19.06
C GLY A 114 -34.73 -5.57 -18.57
N ALA A 115 -33.79 -5.87 -19.48
CA ALA A 115 -32.37 -5.99 -19.14
C ALA A 115 -31.80 -4.68 -18.58
N ILE A 116 -32.14 -3.53 -19.16
CA ILE A 116 -31.72 -2.22 -18.66
C ILE A 116 -32.24 -1.98 -17.23
N ARG A 117 -33.49 -2.34 -16.94
CA ARG A 117 -34.08 -2.22 -15.59
C ARG A 117 -33.37 -3.10 -14.56
N GLN A 118 -32.82 -4.25 -14.97
CA GLN A 118 -32.07 -5.15 -14.10
C GLN A 118 -30.63 -4.69 -13.88
N ILE A 119 -29.95 -4.17 -14.91
CA ILE A 119 -28.55 -3.75 -14.84
C ILE A 119 -28.39 -2.44 -14.04
N ARG A 120 -29.31 -1.49 -14.18
CA ARG A 120 -29.22 -0.19 -13.50
C ARG A 120 -29.04 -0.29 -11.97
N PRO A 121 -29.85 -1.05 -11.21
CA PRO A 121 -29.64 -1.19 -9.76
C PRO A 121 -28.32 -1.88 -9.41
N GLN A 122 -27.81 -2.79 -10.25
CA GLN A 122 -26.49 -3.40 -10.05
C GLN A 122 -25.37 -2.37 -10.19
N ILE A 123 -25.46 -1.46 -11.16
CA ILE A 123 -24.51 -0.34 -11.31
C ILE A 123 -24.58 0.58 -10.09
N ASP A 124 -25.77 0.91 -9.61
CA ASP A 124 -25.94 1.77 -8.43
C ASP A 124 -25.33 1.11 -7.17
N GLN A 125 -25.55 -0.20 -7.00
CA GLN A 125 -24.95 -0.98 -5.92
C GLN A 125 -23.42 -1.00 -6.00
N LEU A 126 -22.85 -1.31 -7.16
CA LEU A 126 -21.39 -1.32 -7.37
C LEU A 126 -20.78 0.06 -7.12
N THR A 127 -21.48 1.13 -7.50
CA THR A 127 -21.06 2.51 -7.23
C THR A 127 -21.02 2.80 -5.73
N GLN A 128 -22.04 2.35 -5.00
CA GLN A 128 -22.09 2.50 -3.54
C GLN A 128 -20.99 1.69 -2.85
N GLU A 129 -20.78 0.43 -3.26
CA GLU A 129 -19.72 -0.43 -2.75
C GLU A 129 -18.33 0.18 -3.02
N GLY A 130 -18.09 0.68 -4.22
CA GLY A 130 -16.87 1.41 -4.56
C GLY A 130 -16.66 2.67 -3.70
N GLY A 131 -17.75 3.38 -3.37
CA GLY A 131 -17.73 4.51 -2.44
C GLY A 131 -17.27 4.10 -1.03
N ARG A 132 -17.88 3.04 -0.47
CA ARG A 132 -17.51 2.52 0.86
C ARG A 132 -16.07 2.03 0.90
N ALA A 133 -15.65 1.24 -0.07
CA ALA A 133 -14.28 0.73 -0.16
C ALA A 133 -13.24 1.87 -0.21
N LYS A 134 -13.56 2.98 -0.88
CA LYS A 134 -12.69 4.17 -0.92
C LYS A 134 -12.60 4.87 0.44
N GLU A 135 -13.69 4.92 1.19
CA GLU A 135 -13.70 5.48 2.56
C GLU A 135 -12.91 4.59 3.53
N GLU A 136 -13.12 3.28 3.48
CA GLU A 136 -12.37 2.30 4.27
C GLU A 136 -10.87 2.37 3.99
N LEU A 137 -10.47 2.52 2.72
CA LEU A 137 -9.07 2.70 2.34
C LEU A 137 -8.47 3.99 2.92
N LYS A 138 -9.22 5.10 2.90
CA LYS A 138 -8.77 6.37 3.51
C LYS A 138 -8.59 6.23 5.02
N GLU A 139 -9.49 5.52 5.68
CA GLU A 139 -9.43 5.29 7.11
C GLU A 139 -8.25 4.38 7.48
N SER A 140 -8.07 3.27 6.76
CA SER A 140 -6.91 2.39 6.92
C SER A 140 -5.59 3.15 6.74
N HIS A 141 -5.52 4.06 5.76
CA HIS A 141 -4.34 4.91 5.56
C HIS A 141 -4.08 5.86 6.74
N ARG A 142 -5.12 6.45 7.33
CA ARG A 142 -5.01 7.28 8.55
C ARG A 142 -4.51 6.47 9.73
N GLN A 143 -5.06 5.27 9.94
CA GLN A 143 -4.65 4.37 11.01
C GLN A 143 -3.18 3.95 10.85
N LEU A 144 -2.76 3.60 9.63
CA LEU A 144 -1.37 3.28 9.34
C LEU A 144 -0.44 4.47 9.64
N GLN A 145 -0.81 5.69 9.24
CA GLN A 145 0.00 6.87 9.53
C GLN A 145 0.12 7.12 11.04
N THR A 146 -0.97 6.92 11.77
CA THR A 146 -0.99 7.06 13.23
C THR A 146 -0.08 6.02 13.90
N ALA A 147 -0.16 4.76 13.46
CA ALA A 147 0.69 3.68 13.94
C ALA A 147 2.18 3.94 13.64
N LYS A 148 2.52 4.44 12.44
CA LYS A 148 3.89 4.84 12.09
C LYS A 148 4.43 5.92 13.04
N ASN A 149 3.64 6.98 13.28
CA ASN A 149 4.02 8.05 14.18
C ASN A 149 4.22 7.55 15.63
N ALA A 150 3.35 6.65 16.10
CA ALA A 150 3.48 6.04 17.42
C ALA A 150 4.76 5.20 17.54
N ARG A 151 5.04 4.35 16.55
CA ARG A 151 6.29 3.57 16.47
C ARG A 151 7.53 4.47 16.48
N ASP A 152 7.52 5.57 15.73
CA ASP A 152 8.67 6.48 15.67
C ASP A 152 8.92 7.17 17.02
N LYS A 153 7.85 7.54 17.72
CA LYS A 153 7.93 8.05 19.09
C LYS A 153 8.51 7.00 20.03
N GLU A 154 7.98 5.78 20.02
CA GLU A 154 8.49 4.68 20.85
C GLU A 154 9.97 4.39 20.57
N LYS A 155 10.37 4.38 19.30
CA LYS A 155 11.78 4.21 18.90
C LYS A 155 12.67 5.31 19.48
N SER A 156 12.20 6.56 19.46
CA SER A 156 12.94 7.69 20.04
C SER A 156 13.09 7.57 21.56
N GLU A 157 12.03 7.14 22.26
CA GLU A 157 12.08 6.91 23.71
C GLU A 157 13.01 5.73 24.06
N LEU A 158 13.00 4.67 23.25
CA LEU A 158 13.89 3.52 23.43
C LEU A 158 15.37 3.93 23.27
N GLU A 159 15.71 4.80 22.33
CA GLU A 159 17.06 5.33 22.20
C GLU A 159 17.48 6.20 23.41
N LYS A 160 16.56 7.02 23.95
CA LYS A 160 16.83 7.76 25.21
C LYS A 160 17.10 6.81 26.38
N ILE A 161 16.31 5.75 26.51
CA ILE A 161 16.49 4.73 27.56
C ILE A 161 17.84 4.03 27.40
N LYS A 162 18.23 3.67 26.17
CA LYS A 162 19.56 3.09 25.91
C LYS A 162 20.69 4.03 26.32
N GLN A 163 20.61 5.31 25.96
CA GLN A 163 21.61 6.30 26.36
C GLN A 163 21.70 6.45 27.88
N ALA A 164 20.55 6.52 28.55
CA ALA A 164 20.49 6.56 30.01
C ALA A 164 21.13 5.31 30.62
N LEU A 165 20.85 4.13 30.09
CA LEU A 165 21.45 2.88 30.54
C LEU A 165 22.98 2.90 30.39
N TYR A 166 23.51 3.33 29.23
CA TYR A 166 24.96 3.44 29.05
C TYR A 166 25.60 4.42 30.04
N ALA A 167 24.94 5.56 30.32
CA ALA A 167 25.41 6.50 31.31
C ALA A 167 25.42 5.89 32.72
N THR A 168 24.37 5.14 33.10
CA THR A 168 24.30 4.46 34.39
C THR A 168 25.39 3.40 34.54
N VAL A 169 25.65 2.59 33.50
CA VAL A 169 26.73 1.59 33.50
C VAL A 169 28.10 2.25 33.64
N ALA A 170 28.32 3.41 32.99
CA ALA A 170 29.56 4.15 33.15
C ALA A 170 29.75 4.70 34.57
N LEU A 171 28.68 5.23 35.18
CA LEU A 171 28.70 5.67 36.58
C LEU A 171 28.96 4.52 37.54
N GLU A 172 28.34 3.35 37.32
CA GLU A 172 28.60 2.15 38.11
C GLU A 172 30.08 1.73 38.05
N ALA A 173 30.68 1.72 36.86
CA ALA A 173 32.10 1.44 36.69
C ALA A 173 33.00 2.45 37.43
N GLN A 174 32.63 3.73 37.41
CA GLN A 174 33.35 4.78 38.15
C GLN A 174 33.26 4.56 39.67
N ILE A 175 32.06 4.30 40.20
CA ILE A 175 31.85 4.01 41.62
C ILE A 175 32.66 2.78 42.04
N GLN A 176 32.68 1.73 41.22
CA GLN A 176 33.44 0.52 41.51
C GLN A 176 34.95 0.79 41.58
N ALA A 177 35.48 1.63 40.68
CA ALA A 177 36.88 2.04 40.70
C ALA A 177 37.22 2.86 41.97
N GLU A 178 36.32 3.76 42.39
CA GLU A 178 36.48 4.56 43.61
C GLU A 178 36.43 3.71 44.88
N ILE A 179 35.53 2.71 44.93
CA ILE A 179 35.48 1.71 46.01
C ILE A 179 36.81 0.96 46.09
N GLU A 180 37.35 0.50 44.96
CA GLU A 180 38.61 -0.25 44.95
C GLU A 180 39.80 0.63 45.38
N SER A 181 39.86 1.87 44.91
CA SER A 181 40.84 2.85 45.38
C SER A 181 40.77 3.07 46.89
N SER A 182 39.56 3.24 47.42
CA SER A 182 39.32 3.41 48.86
C SER A 182 39.72 2.17 49.67
N ARG A 183 39.50 0.97 49.14
CA ARG A 183 39.95 -0.29 49.77
C ARG A 183 41.48 -0.37 49.86
N VAL A 184 42.17 0.00 48.79
CA VAL A 184 43.65 0.02 48.76
C VAL A 184 44.18 1.04 49.76
N ALA A 185 43.61 2.24 49.81
CA ALA A 185 43.97 3.26 50.79
C ALA A 185 43.77 2.75 52.23
N LEU A 186 42.63 2.14 52.53
CA LEU A 186 42.33 1.57 53.83
C LEU A 186 43.28 0.42 54.21
N ALA A 187 43.68 -0.41 53.26
CA ALA A 187 44.68 -1.46 53.49
C ALA A 187 46.06 -0.88 53.86
N LYS A 188 46.47 0.22 53.20
CA LYS A 188 47.70 0.95 53.53
C LYS A 188 47.65 1.55 54.93
N ASP A 189 46.55 2.20 55.29
CA ASP A 189 46.38 2.80 56.62
C ASP A 189 46.41 1.74 57.73
N ARG A 190 45.83 0.55 57.47
CA ARG A 190 45.94 -0.60 58.39
C ARG A 190 47.39 -1.06 58.57
N LEU A 191 48.17 -1.14 57.48
CA LEU A 191 49.58 -1.51 57.57
C LEU A 191 50.39 -0.48 58.37
N GLN A 192 50.16 0.81 58.12
CA GLN A 192 50.81 1.89 58.88
C GLN A 192 50.43 1.84 60.35
N THR A 193 49.16 1.58 60.67
CA THR A 193 48.70 1.43 62.05
C THR A 193 49.40 0.24 62.73
N GLN A 194 49.55 -0.87 62.03
CA GLN A 194 50.28 -2.05 62.54
C GLN A 194 51.75 -1.74 62.81
N GLU A 195 52.43 -1.04 61.89
CA GLU A 195 53.82 -0.63 62.06
C GLU A 195 54.01 0.30 63.27
N ILE A 196 53.11 1.28 63.44
CA ILE A 196 53.10 2.17 64.60
C ILE A 196 52.91 1.36 65.90
N GLN A 197 51.98 0.40 65.90
CA GLN A 197 51.72 -0.45 67.05
C GLN A 197 52.94 -1.30 67.43
N ASP A 198 53.67 -1.84 66.45
CA ASP A 198 54.86 -2.64 66.70
C ASP A 198 56.04 -1.78 67.19
N ARG A 199 56.22 -0.58 66.62
CA ARG A 199 57.18 0.41 67.16
C ARG A 199 56.86 0.82 68.60
N LEU A 200 55.58 0.97 68.93
CA LEU A 200 55.12 1.26 70.30
C LEU A 200 55.48 0.11 71.26
N LYS A 201 55.22 -1.15 70.87
CA LYS A 201 55.61 -2.33 71.68
C LYS A 201 57.11 -2.37 71.92
N ASP A 202 57.93 -2.14 70.89
CA ASP A 202 59.38 -2.14 71.04
C ASP A 202 59.89 -0.97 71.87
N GLY A 203 59.30 0.22 71.72
CA GLY A 203 59.54 1.36 72.60
C GLY A 203 59.23 1.03 74.06
N HIS A 204 58.11 0.34 74.32
CA HIS A 204 57.72 -0.09 75.66
C HIS A 204 58.72 -1.08 76.28
N LYS A 205 59.19 -2.07 75.51
CA LYS A 205 60.25 -2.99 75.95
C LYS A 205 61.54 -2.25 76.32
N LYS A 206 61.96 -1.29 75.48
CA LYS A 206 63.16 -0.47 75.76
C LYS A 206 63.00 0.37 77.02
N LEU A 207 61.82 0.95 77.22
CA LEU A 207 61.52 1.75 78.41
C LEU A 207 61.57 0.87 79.67
N GLU A 208 61.03 -0.35 79.61
CA GLU A 208 61.10 -1.30 80.72
C GLU A 208 62.54 -1.73 81.03
N ALA A 209 63.38 -1.95 80.00
CA ALA A 209 64.80 -2.23 80.18
C ALA A 209 65.54 -1.07 80.88
N ILE A 210 65.34 0.17 80.41
CA ILE A 210 65.89 1.38 81.06
C ILE A 210 65.41 1.47 82.51
N ARG A 211 64.13 1.21 82.77
CA ARG A 211 63.57 1.25 84.12
C ARG A 211 64.25 0.23 85.05
N SER A 212 64.55 -0.97 84.54
CA SER A 212 65.30 -2.00 85.26
C SER A 212 66.75 -1.54 85.52
N GLU A 213 67.44 -1.01 84.51
CA GLU A 213 68.80 -0.46 84.65
C GLU A 213 68.87 0.67 85.67
N VAL A 214 67.92 1.61 85.65
CA VAL A 214 67.82 2.71 86.63
C VAL A 214 67.59 2.16 88.04
N SER A 215 66.73 1.15 88.17
CA SER A 215 66.47 0.50 89.47
C SER A 215 67.72 -0.19 90.00
N GLN A 216 68.49 -0.85 89.14
CA GLN A 216 69.77 -1.45 89.49
C GLN A 216 70.81 -0.40 89.88
N ALA A 217 70.98 0.65 89.08
CA ALA A 217 71.88 1.76 89.38
C ALA A 217 71.52 2.44 90.71
N HIS A 218 70.24 2.54 91.05
CA HIS A 218 69.79 3.06 92.34
C HIS A 218 70.24 2.18 93.52
N LEU A 219 70.13 0.85 93.38
CA LEU A 219 70.62 -0.10 94.38
C LEU A 219 72.14 -0.03 94.53
N GLU A 220 72.87 0.03 93.42
CA GLU A 220 74.33 0.18 93.42
C GLU A 220 74.75 1.49 94.11
N LEU A 221 74.06 2.60 93.82
CA LEU A 221 74.29 3.89 94.45
C LEU A 221 73.96 3.88 95.96
N GLN A 222 72.89 3.19 96.36
CA GLN A 222 72.58 2.96 97.77
C GLN A 222 73.67 2.13 98.46
N GLY A 223 74.14 1.06 97.82
CA GLY A 223 75.25 0.24 98.31
C GLY A 223 76.56 1.04 98.46
N ALA A 224 76.91 1.83 97.44
CA ALA A 224 78.07 2.72 97.48
C ALA A 224 77.97 3.77 98.59
N ARG A 225 76.77 4.33 98.85
CA ARG A 225 76.54 5.24 99.99
C ARG A 225 76.72 4.55 101.34
N VAL A 226 76.30 3.29 101.47
CA VAL A 226 76.52 2.51 102.70
C VAL A 226 78.02 2.27 102.91
N GLU A 227 78.75 1.89 101.87
CA GLU A 227 80.22 1.74 101.94
C GLU A 227 80.91 3.09 102.20
N GLU A 228 80.48 4.19 101.59
CA GLU A 228 80.99 5.53 101.90
C GLU A 228 80.74 5.90 103.37
N ALA A 229 79.52 5.63 103.88
CA ALA A 229 79.18 5.85 105.29
C ALA A 229 80.03 4.98 106.23
N LYS A 230 80.32 3.73 105.83
CA LYS A 230 81.19 2.81 106.56
C LYS A 230 82.64 3.28 106.55
N ILE A 231 83.18 3.70 105.42
CA ILE A 231 84.53 4.29 105.32
C ILE A 231 84.61 5.58 106.14
N LYS A 232 83.59 6.45 106.10
CA LYS A 232 83.50 7.63 106.96
C LYS A 232 83.47 7.25 108.44
N ALA A 233 82.73 6.21 108.81
CA ALA A 233 82.71 5.69 110.18
C ALA A 233 84.08 5.10 110.57
N GLU A 234 84.76 4.37 109.68
CA GLU A 234 86.12 3.87 109.89
C GLU A 234 87.15 5.01 109.99
N LEU A 235 86.99 6.10 109.23
CA LEU A 235 87.77 7.35 109.36
C LEU A 235 87.50 8.06 110.69
N ILE A 236 86.27 8.01 111.20
CA ILE A 236 85.90 8.53 112.53
C ILE A 236 86.51 7.65 113.64
N VAL A 237 86.44 6.32 113.49
CA VAL A 237 87.05 5.34 114.41
C VAL A 237 88.59 5.39 114.35
N GLY A 238 89.18 5.74 113.21
CA GLY A 238 90.61 6.01 113.05
C GLY A 238 91.05 7.37 113.58
N ARG A 239 90.12 8.25 113.96
CA ARG A 239 90.37 9.62 114.45
C ARG A 239 89.84 9.85 115.87
N GLU A 240 89.81 8.82 116.70
CA GLU A 240 89.67 8.96 118.15
C GLU A 240 91.04 8.79 118.84
N ARG A 241 91.82 9.88 118.83
CA ARG A 241 92.80 10.26 119.88
C ARG A 241 93.20 11.75 119.72
N GLU A 242 92.36 12.60 120.29
CA GLU A 242 92.69 13.87 121.00
C GLU A 242 93.28 15.08 120.21
N PRO A 243 93.32 16.32 120.78
CA PRO A 243 92.24 17.34 120.76
C PRO A 243 92.73 18.73 120.24
N HIS A 244 91.97 19.82 120.50
CA HIS A 244 92.30 21.26 120.30
C HIS A 244 92.29 21.79 118.84
N GLU A 245 92.02 23.05 118.49
CA GLU A 245 91.48 24.27 119.11
C GLU A 245 91.09 25.23 117.96
N SER A 246 90.48 26.36 118.31
CA SER A 246 90.01 27.46 117.46
C SER A 246 91.00 27.99 116.40
N VAL A 247 90.49 28.62 115.33
CA VAL A 247 90.58 30.09 115.07
C VAL A 247 90.05 30.44 113.66
N ASP A 248 89.53 31.65 113.63
CA ASP A 248 88.83 32.45 112.64
C ASP A 248 89.57 32.76 111.31
N GLN A 249 88.75 33.04 110.29
CA GLN A 249 88.91 34.02 109.19
C GLN A 249 89.77 33.79 107.92
N ARG A 250 89.04 34.08 106.81
CA ARG A 250 89.38 34.83 105.57
C ARG A 250 89.68 34.06 104.26
N ASN A 251 88.74 34.27 103.33
CA ASN A 251 88.84 34.56 101.89
C ASN A 251 90.09 34.13 101.13
N LEU A 252 89.87 33.41 100.01
CA LEU A 252 90.44 33.76 98.70
C LEU A 252 89.73 33.02 97.55
N GLU A 253 89.41 33.82 96.53
CA GLU A 253 88.89 33.49 95.21
C GLU A 253 89.85 32.61 94.39
N ARG A 254 89.31 31.72 93.54
CA ARG A 254 89.32 31.89 92.06
C ARG A 254 88.76 30.68 91.30
N ASP A 255 87.81 31.01 90.41
CA ASP A 255 87.66 30.65 89.00
C ASP A 255 87.77 29.19 88.52
N ARG A 256 86.65 28.65 88.02
CA ARG A 256 86.51 28.21 86.61
C ARG A 256 85.07 27.84 86.20
N GLU A 257 84.55 28.63 85.27
CA GLU A 257 83.72 28.33 84.08
C GLU A 257 82.80 27.10 84.04
N GLY A 258 81.51 27.34 83.86
CA GLY A 258 80.53 26.38 83.34
C GLY A 258 79.20 27.08 83.04
N GLY A 259 78.80 27.12 81.77
CA GLY A 259 77.78 28.01 81.24
C GLY A 259 76.31 27.65 81.51
N THR A 260 75.51 28.69 81.24
CA THR A 260 74.13 28.71 80.73
C THR A 260 72.96 28.26 81.62
N GLN A 261 72.27 29.29 82.15
CA GLN A 261 70.82 29.52 82.15
C GLN A 261 69.92 28.46 82.83
N ASP A 262 69.67 28.68 84.12
CA ASP A 262 68.41 28.32 84.77
C ASP A 262 67.60 29.60 85.02
N ASP A 263 66.50 29.78 84.29
CA ASP A 263 65.41 30.69 84.64
C ASP A 263 64.32 29.89 85.35
N GLU A 264 64.22 30.08 86.67
CA GLU A 264 62.99 29.85 87.40
C GLU A 264 61.94 30.88 86.94
N MET A 265 61.01 30.46 86.10
CA MET A 265 59.66 31.04 86.10
C MET A 265 58.67 29.96 86.52
N GLN A 266 58.27 30.05 87.78
CA GLN A 266 56.99 29.54 88.23
C GLN A 266 55.86 30.19 87.41
N SER A 267 54.79 29.42 87.21
CA SER A 267 53.50 29.77 86.61
C SER A 267 53.41 29.71 85.07
N SER A 268 52.95 28.57 84.54
CA SER A 268 51.84 28.48 83.57
C SER A 268 51.65 27.05 83.05
N SER A 269 51.22 26.13 83.92
CA SER A 269 50.87 24.75 83.54
C SER A 269 49.41 24.60 83.08
N LEU A 270 48.70 25.67 82.71
CA LEU A 270 47.28 25.64 82.33
C LEU A 270 46.94 26.61 81.17
N SER A 271 47.68 26.57 80.06
CA SER A 271 47.32 27.38 78.88
C SER A 271 47.55 26.71 77.51
N LEU A 272 47.87 25.42 77.45
CA LEU A 272 48.07 24.70 76.17
C LEU A 272 47.11 23.51 75.93
N ILE A 273 45.98 23.48 76.65
CA ILE A 273 44.81 22.64 76.32
C ILE A 273 43.57 23.55 76.22
N LYS A 274 43.59 24.48 75.26
CA LYS A 274 42.38 25.19 74.80
C LYS A 274 42.58 25.78 73.40
N ARG A 275 42.81 24.94 72.40
CA ARG A 275 42.75 25.38 70.99
C ARG A 275 42.21 24.38 69.96
N ILE A 276 41.81 23.15 70.30
CA ILE A 276 41.19 22.27 69.28
C ILE A 276 40.02 21.49 69.86
N VAL A 277 39.08 22.18 70.52
CA VAL A 277 37.68 21.76 70.63
C VAL A 277 36.88 23.05 70.85
N HIS A 278 35.79 23.25 70.09
CA HIS A 278 34.82 24.37 70.11
C HIS A 278 35.07 25.52 69.12
N SER A 279 34.98 25.22 67.83
CA SER A 279 34.48 26.05 66.71
C SER A 279 34.49 25.04 65.55
N ASP A 280 33.47 24.25 65.29
CA ASP A 280 32.36 24.61 64.40
C ASP A 280 31.27 23.53 64.52
N LEU A 281 30.45 23.62 65.57
CA LEU A 281 29.17 22.91 65.60
C LEU A 281 28.08 23.98 65.76
N ASP A 282 27.17 23.97 64.78
CA ASP A 282 25.95 24.75 64.65
C ASP A 282 26.10 26.21 64.21
N LEU A 283 26.06 26.44 62.90
CA LEU A 283 24.99 27.18 62.22
C LEU A 283 25.23 27.20 60.70
N ILE A 284 24.33 26.57 59.95
CA ILE A 284 23.61 27.09 58.76
C ILE A 284 23.03 25.87 58.04
N MET A 285 21.74 25.63 58.33
CA MET A 285 20.83 25.08 57.35
C MET A 285 20.77 26.04 56.16
N GLU A 286 21.34 25.67 55.02
CA GLU A 286 20.88 26.13 53.70
C GLU A 286 21.47 25.23 52.62
N SER A 287 20.59 24.82 51.69
CA SER A 287 20.80 23.87 50.60
C SER A 287 22.02 24.18 49.72
N PRO A 288 22.70 23.19 49.13
CA PRO A 288 23.59 23.45 48.01
C PRO A 288 22.76 23.55 46.72
N GLU A 289 22.45 24.78 46.32
CA GLU A 289 22.15 25.12 44.94
C GLU A 289 23.40 24.90 44.07
N ILE A 290 23.17 24.33 42.89
CA ILE A 290 24.16 24.07 41.84
C ILE A 290 24.76 25.41 41.37
N PRO A 291 26.10 25.57 41.22
CA PRO A 291 26.68 26.79 40.68
C PRO A 291 26.33 26.97 39.21
N SER A 292 25.40 27.88 38.96
CA SER A 292 24.98 28.46 37.69
C SER A 292 26.08 29.32 37.08
N LYS A 293 27.12 28.68 36.52
CA LYS A 293 28.07 29.33 35.61
C LYS A 293 28.40 28.38 34.48
N LEU A 294 27.52 28.31 33.48
CA LEU A 294 27.81 27.95 32.07
C LEU A 294 26.50 28.02 31.26
N VAL A 295 25.90 29.21 31.19
CA VAL A 295 24.92 29.53 30.15
C VAL A 295 25.42 30.78 29.43
N LYS A 296 26.18 30.57 28.35
CA LYS A 296 26.36 31.61 27.34
C LYS A 296 25.02 31.75 26.62
N LYS A 297 24.35 32.88 26.86
CA LYS A 297 23.36 33.44 25.93
C LYS A 297 24.02 33.57 24.56
N VAL A 298 23.44 32.94 23.56
CA VAL A 298 23.56 33.35 22.17
C VAL A 298 22.15 33.78 21.77
N GLU A 299 21.96 35.09 21.74
CA GLU A 299 20.85 35.75 21.03
C GLU A 299 21.12 35.59 19.53
N ILE A 300 20.16 35.02 18.80
CA ILE A 300 20.05 35.25 17.34
C ILE A 300 18.61 35.60 17.06
N GLU A 301 18.47 36.76 16.43
CA GLU A 301 17.26 37.44 15.99
C GLU A 301 16.41 36.60 15.03
N GLU A 302 15.11 36.86 15.15
CA GLU A 302 14.07 36.55 14.20
C GLU A 302 14.23 37.41 12.93
N ASN A 303 14.21 36.80 11.73
CA ASN A 303 13.79 37.45 10.48
C ASN A 303 13.55 36.42 9.35
N LEU A 304 12.27 36.29 8.98
CA LEU A 304 11.66 36.33 7.62
C LEU A 304 12.18 35.48 6.43
N ASP A 305 11.20 34.82 5.80
CA ASP A 305 10.96 34.56 4.36
C ASP A 305 11.69 33.42 3.59
N ASP A 306 10.92 32.34 3.39
CA ASP A 306 10.54 31.66 2.12
C ASP A 306 11.54 30.81 1.28
N PRO A 307 11.02 29.86 0.45
CA PRO A 307 11.47 28.46 0.38
C PRO A 307 12.18 28.11 -0.93
N VAL A 308 13.01 27.05 -0.99
CA VAL A 308 13.31 26.30 -2.23
C VAL A 308 13.92 24.90 -1.94
N SER A 309 13.33 23.89 -2.61
CA SER A 309 13.88 22.62 -3.14
C SER A 309 14.17 21.39 -2.26
N ALA A 310 13.30 20.39 -2.48
CA ALA A 310 13.58 19.09 -3.11
C ALA A 310 14.55 18.10 -2.44
N SER A 311 14.00 16.95 -2.01
CA SER A 311 14.69 15.65 -2.06
C SER A 311 13.69 14.49 -1.91
N VAL A 312 13.37 13.87 -3.05
CA VAL A 312 13.17 12.43 -3.32
C VAL A 312 12.64 11.55 -2.17
N ASP A 313 11.34 11.25 -2.20
CA ASP A 313 10.73 10.14 -1.46
C ASP A 313 10.65 8.88 -2.33
N ALA A 314 11.40 7.84 -1.96
CA ALA A 314 11.20 6.46 -2.40
C ALA A 314 10.58 5.68 -1.24
N THR A 315 9.26 5.50 -1.29
CA THR A 315 8.50 4.76 -0.29
C THR A 315 8.50 3.27 -0.61
N ALA A 316 9.17 2.48 0.23
CA ALA A 316 9.04 1.02 0.26
C ALA A 316 7.83 0.64 1.12
N ASN A 317 6.87 -0.04 0.49
CA ASN A 317 5.73 -0.68 1.13
C ASN A 317 6.20 -1.91 1.94
N VAL A 318 5.78 -1.95 3.21
CA VAL A 318 5.66 -3.16 4.01
C VAL A 318 4.19 -3.53 3.99
N VAL A 319 3.84 -4.67 3.41
CA VAL A 319 2.54 -5.31 3.63
C VAL A 319 2.80 -6.64 4.30
N GLU A 320 2.37 -6.66 5.55
CA GLU A 320 2.29 -7.76 6.47
C GLU A 320 1.11 -8.66 6.09
N SER A 321 1.38 -9.96 6.05
CA SER A 321 0.43 -11.03 5.79
C SER A 321 -0.48 -11.28 6.98
N VAL A 322 -1.79 -11.33 6.76
CA VAL A 322 -2.73 -11.95 7.69
C VAL A 322 -3.36 -13.15 6.97
N ALA A 323 -3.05 -14.33 7.48
CA ALA A 323 -3.73 -15.58 7.18
C ALA A 323 -4.57 -15.97 8.40
N ASP A 324 -5.78 -16.45 8.14
CA ASP A 324 -6.57 -17.45 8.88
C ASP A 324 -8.02 -17.32 8.39
N GLN A 325 -8.80 -18.34 8.04
CA GLN A 325 -8.88 -19.73 8.48
C GLN A 325 -9.73 -20.50 7.45
N GLU A 326 -9.37 -21.74 7.13
CA GLU A 326 -10.36 -22.83 7.11
C GLU A 326 -9.66 -24.19 7.20
N LYS A 327 -10.17 -25.02 8.10
CA LYS A 327 -9.55 -26.23 8.62
C LYS A 327 -10.38 -27.42 8.13
N GLY A 328 -9.82 -28.27 7.29
CA GLY A 328 -10.45 -29.54 6.93
C GLY A 328 -9.66 -30.33 5.89
N VAL A 329 -9.31 -31.56 6.26
CA VAL A 329 -8.66 -32.61 5.43
C VAL A 329 -7.13 -32.51 5.34
N ALA A 330 -6.50 -33.19 6.30
CA ALA A 330 -5.08 -33.48 6.28
C ALA A 330 -4.72 -34.51 5.20
N GLN A 331 -3.52 -34.32 4.63
CA GLN A 331 -2.63 -35.34 4.05
C GLN A 331 -2.70 -35.73 2.56
N LYS A 332 -3.26 -34.90 1.66
CA LYS A 332 -2.94 -35.01 0.21
C LYS A 332 -2.62 -33.71 -0.54
N ASP A 333 -2.73 -32.55 0.11
CA ASP A 333 -2.54 -31.24 -0.57
C ASP A 333 -1.09 -30.75 -0.64
N GLY A 334 -0.16 -31.38 0.09
CA GLY A 334 1.26 -31.00 0.06
C GLY A 334 1.88 -31.20 -1.31
N ASP A 335 1.56 -32.32 -1.98
CA ASP A 335 2.15 -32.66 -3.27
C ASP A 335 1.45 -31.93 -4.42
N ILE A 336 0.12 -31.74 -4.35
CA ILE A 336 -0.63 -31.04 -5.41
C ILE A 336 -0.31 -29.54 -5.42
N LYS A 337 -0.16 -28.91 -4.25
CA LYS A 337 0.18 -27.48 -4.16
C LYS A 337 1.63 -27.20 -4.58
N ALA A 338 2.56 -28.10 -4.24
CA ALA A 338 3.95 -28.04 -4.71
C ALA A 338 4.06 -28.31 -6.22
N LEU A 339 3.30 -29.28 -6.75
CA LEU A 339 3.23 -29.55 -8.20
C LEU A 339 2.58 -28.39 -8.96
N SER A 340 1.50 -27.81 -8.44
CA SER A 340 0.80 -26.67 -9.05
C SER A 340 1.64 -25.39 -9.03
N GLN A 341 2.41 -25.14 -7.98
CA GLN A 341 3.40 -24.05 -7.95
C GLN A 341 4.55 -24.29 -8.93
N ARG A 342 5.04 -25.53 -9.05
CA ARG A 342 6.12 -25.88 -9.99
C ARG A 342 5.70 -25.79 -11.45
N LEU A 343 4.49 -26.26 -11.77
CA LEU A 343 3.85 -26.11 -13.09
C LEU A 343 3.59 -24.64 -13.45
N GLY A 344 3.27 -23.80 -12.46
CA GLY A 344 3.09 -22.35 -12.64
C GLY A 344 4.40 -21.63 -12.97
N TYR A 345 5.54 -22.07 -12.43
CA TYR A 345 6.86 -21.49 -12.72
C TYR A 345 7.37 -21.87 -14.11
N ASP A 346 7.21 -23.12 -14.51
CA ASP A 346 7.61 -23.58 -15.85
C ASP A 346 6.83 -22.81 -16.93
N LYS A 347 5.55 -22.50 -16.68
CA LYS A 347 4.73 -21.72 -17.62
C LYS A 347 5.16 -20.25 -17.74
N ILE A 348 5.67 -19.65 -16.66
CA ILE A 348 6.22 -18.29 -16.69
C ILE A 348 7.46 -18.24 -17.60
N TYR A 349 8.35 -19.23 -17.51
CA TYR A 349 9.56 -19.27 -18.33
C TYR A 349 9.24 -19.49 -19.81
N GLU A 350 8.34 -20.42 -20.13
CA GLU A 350 7.89 -20.63 -21.52
C GLU A 350 7.32 -19.35 -22.16
N LEU A 351 6.50 -18.61 -21.43
CA LEU A 351 5.89 -17.38 -21.95
C LEU A 351 6.94 -16.27 -22.11
N ALA A 352 7.90 -16.17 -21.18
CA ALA A 352 9.02 -15.23 -21.30
C ALA A 352 9.93 -15.57 -22.50
N ASP A 353 10.21 -16.84 -22.75
CA ASP A 353 11.03 -17.30 -23.89
C ASP A 353 10.31 -17.11 -25.23
N ALA A 354 8.97 -17.15 -25.22
CA ALA A 354 8.13 -16.77 -26.35
C ALA A 354 8.05 -15.25 -26.58
N GLY A 355 8.67 -14.43 -25.71
CA GLY A 355 8.75 -12.97 -25.85
C GLY A 355 7.56 -12.19 -25.28
N HIS A 356 6.71 -12.82 -24.47
CA HIS A 356 5.57 -12.13 -23.83
C HIS A 356 6.03 -11.12 -22.78
N GLU A 357 5.35 -9.97 -22.72
CA GLU A 357 5.61 -8.97 -21.69
C GLU A 357 5.14 -9.44 -20.31
N ILE A 358 5.77 -8.91 -19.25
CA ILE A 358 5.47 -9.29 -17.85
C ILE A 358 3.98 -9.12 -17.51
N ASP A 359 3.32 -8.16 -18.13
CA ASP A 359 1.91 -7.87 -17.95
C ASP A 359 1.02 -8.98 -18.55
N GLU A 360 1.40 -9.49 -19.72
CA GLU A 360 0.73 -10.60 -20.39
C GLU A 360 0.94 -11.92 -19.63
N ILE A 361 2.16 -12.15 -19.14
CA ILE A 361 2.49 -13.31 -18.31
C ILE A 361 1.69 -13.26 -17.00
N SER A 362 1.57 -12.09 -16.39
CA SER A 362 0.80 -11.88 -15.15
C SER A 362 -0.68 -12.20 -15.35
N TYR A 363 -1.25 -11.79 -16.48
CA TYR A 363 -2.62 -12.12 -16.85
C TYR A 363 -2.81 -13.61 -17.13
N ALA A 364 -1.90 -14.23 -17.88
CA ALA A 364 -1.99 -15.63 -18.27
C ALA A 364 -1.77 -16.63 -17.11
N THR A 365 -0.91 -16.27 -16.16
CA THR A 365 -0.51 -17.17 -15.06
C THR A 365 -1.19 -16.83 -13.73
N ASN A 366 -1.91 -15.71 -13.65
CA ASN A 366 -2.52 -15.18 -12.43
C ASN A 366 -1.49 -15.02 -11.28
N ILE A 367 -0.26 -14.68 -11.63
CA ILE A 367 0.85 -14.43 -10.71
C ILE A 367 1.19 -12.94 -10.75
N THR A 368 1.54 -12.37 -9.60
CA THR A 368 1.84 -10.94 -9.52
C THR A 368 3.09 -10.58 -10.32
N LYS A 369 3.09 -9.40 -10.95
CA LYS A 369 4.23 -8.88 -11.73
C LYS A 369 5.56 -8.93 -10.96
N GLY A 370 5.52 -8.65 -9.65
CA GLY A 370 6.70 -8.70 -8.77
C GLY A 370 7.28 -10.10 -8.61
N GLN A 371 6.41 -11.12 -8.46
CA GLN A 371 6.83 -12.52 -8.38
C GLN A 371 7.38 -13.01 -9.72
N ILE A 372 6.76 -12.65 -10.85
CA ILE A 372 7.26 -12.99 -12.19
C ILE A 372 8.67 -12.39 -12.41
N LYS A 373 8.87 -11.11 -12.09
CA LYS A 373 10.18 -10.45 -12.18
C LYS A 373 11.25 -11.15 -11.34
N LEU A 374 10.90 -11.56 -10.12
CA LEU A 374 11.82 -12.25 -9.23
C LEU A 374 12.21 -13.63 -9.79
N LEU A 375 11.24 -14.39 -10.31
CA LEU A 375 11.46 -15.71 -10.87
C LEU A 375 12.33 -15.67 -12.13
N LEU A 376 12.06 -14.73 -13.05
CA LEU A 376 12.89 -14.53 -14.24
C LEU A 376 14.32 -14.14 -13.85
N ARG A 377 14.48 -13.22 -12.89
CA ARG A 377 15.81 -12.84 -12.40
C ARG A 377 16.55 -14.01 -11.73
N MET A 378 15.85 -14.88 -11.01
CA MET A 378 16.44 -16.08 -10.42
C MET A 378 16.84 -17.11 -11.47
N ARG A 379 16.11 -17.23 -12.58
CA ARG A 379 16.50 -18.06 -13.73
C ARG A 379 17.77 -17.54 -14.37
N ASP A 380 17.81 -16.25 -14.70
CA ASP A 380 18.96 -15.64 -15.38
C ASP A 380 20.25 -15.78 -14.54
N LEU A 381 20.14 -15.58 -13.22
CA LEU A 381 21.24 -15.81 -12.27
C LEU A 381 21.70 -17.28 -12.19
N LYS A 382 20.82 -18.22 -12.51
CA LYS A 382 21.11 -19.67 -12.52
C LYS A 382 21.68 -20.13 -13.86
N GLU A 383 21.44 -19.39 -14.94
CA GLU A 383 22.09 -19.62 -16.24
C GLU A 383 23.48 -18.98 -16.31
N GLU A 384 23.75 -17.94 -15.50
CA GLU A 384 25.06 -17.30 -15.36
C GLU A 384 26.03 -18.02 -14.39
N ALA A 385 25.57 -19.03 -13.64
CA ALA A 385 26.35 -19.81 -12.65
C ALA A 385 26.58 -21.24 -13.12
#